data_AF-A0A2G2XRG0-F1
#
_entry.id   AF-A0A2G2XRG0-F1
#
_cell.length_a   1.000
_cell.length_b   1.000
_cell.length_c   1.000
_cell.angle_alpha   90.00
_cell.angle_beta   90.00
_cell.angle_gamma   90.00
#
_symmetry.space_group_name_H-M   'P 1'
#
loop_
_entity.id
_entity.type
_entity.pdbx_description
1 polymer ?
#
loop_
_entity_poly.entity_id
_entity_poly.type
_entity_poly.pdbx_seq_one_letter_code
_entity_poly.pdbx_strand_id
1 'polypeptide(L)'
;MINAEFAIRNNKSSSIDLTKVLNVAYSKTKAKGSSTACIVTLAYDTLRGVNVGDGSFPVIAGDVMVLGTDGLFDNVHDLELETVVNSAADTWKSDVPGTLAWRWRIAQYALDNAKSKELYTPFTRKCWRAGIERNGGKYDDITVTVAHI
;
A
#
# COMPACT_ATOMS: atom_id res chain seq x y z
N MET A 1 -14.65 3.22 6.11
CA MET A 1 -13.64 3.89 6.96
C MET A 1 -14.19 4.70 8.14
N ILE A 2 -15.51 4.92 8.29
CA ILE A 2 -16.08 5.76 9.37
C ILE A 2 -15.72 5.30 10.79
N ASN A 3 -15.56 4.00 11.02
CA ASN A 3 -15.20 3.45 12.33
C ASN A 3 -13.74 3.78 12.72
N ALA A 4 -12.82 3.81 11.75
CA ALA A 4 -11.43 4.20 11.98
C ALA A 4 -11.33 5.70 12.23
N GLU A 5 -12.05 6.51 11.46
CA GLU A 5 -12.14 7.96 11.70
C GLU A 5 -12.72 8.27 13.08
N PHE A 6 -13.80 7.58 13.49
CA PHE A 6 -14.34 7.69 14.83
C PHE A 6 -13.29 7.35 15.90
N ALA A 7 -12.52 6.28 15.70
CA ALA A 7 -11.50 5.85 16.65
C ALA A 7 -10.36 6.89 16.78
N ILE A 8 -9.96 7.51 15.67
CA ILE A 8 -8.95 8.59 15.66
C ILE A 8 -9.48 9.83 16.37
N ARG A 9 -10.67 10.32 16.00
CA ARG A 9 -11.26 11.55 16.57
C ARG A 9 -11.54 11.45 18.08
N ASN A 10 -11.77 10.25 18.60
CA ASN A 10 -11.99 10.02 20.02
C ASN A 10 -10.72 9.66 20.80
N ASN A 11 -9.55 9.71 20.16
CA ASN A 11 -8.29 9.55 20.86
C ASN A 11 -7.96 10.84 21.63
N LYS A 12 -7.90 10.74 22.97
CA LYS A 12 -7.64 11.87 23.87
C LYS A 12 -6.15 12.21 24.05
N SER A 13 -5.26 11.40 23.47
CA SER A 13 -3.80 11.58 23.58
C SER A 13 -3.26 12.40 22.40
N SER A 14 -2.16 13.13 22.64
CA SER A 14 -1.38 13.79 21.60
C SER A 14 -0.67 12.82 20.65
N SER A 15 -0.55 11.54 21.05
CA SER A 15 0.01 10.46 20.22
C SER A 15 -1.07 9.49 19.76
N ILE A 16 -1.01 9.07 18.50
CA ILE A 16 -1.93 8.10 17.92
C ILE A 16 -1.47 6.68 18.26
N ASP A 17 -2.26 5.98 19.08
CA ASP A 17 -2.10 4.54 19.30
C ASP A 17 -2.83 3.77 18.18
N LEU A 18 -2.05 3.30 17.22
CA LEU A 18 -2.56 2.61 16.03
C LEU A 18 -3.28 1.30 16.36
N THR A 19 -2.81 0.55 17.37
CA THR A 19 -3.42 -0.70 17.81
C THR A 19 -4.78 -0.43 18.43
N LYS A 20 -4.89 0.62 19.26
CA LYS A 20 -6.17 1.06 19.81
C LYS A 20 -7.13 1.52 18.71
N VAL A 21 -6.65 2.28 17.73
CA VAL A 21 -7.47 2.71 16.58
C VAL A 21 -8.02 1.49 15.84
N LEU A 22 -7.16 0.51 15.53
CA LEU A 22 -7.56 -0.72 14.86
C LEU A 22 -8.61 -1.50 15.66
N ASN A 23 -8.38 -1.71 16.96
CA ASN A 23 -9.30 -2.45 17.83
C ASN A 23 -10.67 -1.77 17.99
N VAL A 24 -10.69 -0.43 18.12
CA VAL A 24 -11.95 0.33 18.19
C VAL A 24 -12.67 0.29 16.83
N ALA A 25 -11.94 0.40 15.72
CA ALA A 25 -12.53 0.32 14.39
C ALA A 25 -13.12 -1.07 14.11
N TYR A 26 -12.40 -2.12 14.49
CA TYR A 26 -12.83 -3.51 14.38
C TYR A 26 -14.07 -3.79 15.22
N SER A 27 -14.07 -3.46 16.52
CA SER A 27 -15.21 -3.73 17.42
C SER A 27 -16.51 -3.02 17.01
N LYS A 28 -16.42 -1.93 16.24
CA LYS A 28 -17.57 -1.21 15.69
C LYS A 28 -18.05 -1.73 14.34
N THR A 29 -17.32 -2.65 13.72
CA THR A 29 -17.68 -3.23 12.42
C THR A 29 -18.69 -4.35 12.61
N LYS A 30 -19.91 -4.14 12.08
CA LYS A 30 -21.02 -5.12 12.16
C LYS A 30 -21.19 -5.96 10.89
N ALA A 31 -20.56 -5.55 9.79
CA ALA A 31 -20.59 -6.29 8.55
C ALA A 31 -19.85 -7.62 8.73
N LYS A 32 -20.45 -8.73 8.26
CA LYS A 32 -19.81 -10.04 8.27
C LYS A 32 -18.72 -10.10 7.20
N GLY A 33 -17.55 -10.65 7.54
CA GLY A 33 -16.43 -10.84 6.62
C GLY A 33 -15.09 -10.66 7.31
N SER A 34 -14.03 -10.70 6.51
CA SER A 34 -12.66 -10.37 6.90
C SER A 34 -12.08 -9.35 5.93
N SER A 35 -11.17 -8.51 6.41
CA SER A 35 -10.45 -7.54 5.58
C SER A 35 -9.05 -7.34 6.15
N THR A 36 -8.08 -7.14 5.27
CA THR A 36 -6.76 -6.64 5.65
C THR A 36 -6.83 -5.13 5.82
N ALA A 37 -6.29 -4.61 6.92
CA ALA A 37 -6.22 -3.18 7.18
C ALA A 37 -4.78 -2.78 7.49
N CYS A 38 -4.33 -1.72 6.81
CA CYS A 38 -3.08 -1.05 7.10
C CYS A 38 -3.39 0.36 7.60
N ILE A 39 -2.86 0.74 8.77
CA ILE A 39 -2.98 2.09 9.31
C ILE A 39 -1.57 2.65 9.47
N VAL A 40 -1.31 3.81 8.88
CA VAL A 40 -0.01 4.46 8.92
C VAL A 40 -0.16 5.88 9.45
N THR A 41 0.77 6.32 10.29
CA THR A 41 0.90 7.70 10.77
C THR A 41 2.35 8.15 10.67
N LEU A 42 2.52 9.43 10.31
CA LEU A 42 3.81 10.10 10.34
C LEU A 42 3.78 11.09 11.51
N ALA A 43 4.70 10.93 12.45
CA ALA A 43 4.90 11.86 13.56
C ALA A 43 6.37 12.27 13.59
N TYR A 44 6.64 13.57 13.43
CA TYR A 44 7.98 14.11 13.25
C TYR A 44 8.66 13.47 12.02
N ASP A 45 9.72 12.70 12.22
CA ASP A 45 10.54 11.99 11.24
C ASP A 45 10.35 10.47 11.32
N THR A 46 9.34 10.01 12.05
CA THR A 46 9.13 8.58 12.28
C THR A 46 7.80 8.14 11.69
N LEU A 47 7.89 7.20 10.76
CA LEU A 47 6.75 6.51 10.21
C LEU A 47 6.36 5.34 11.11
N ARG A 48 5.08 5.27 11.49
CA ARG A 48 4.52 4.16 12.27
C ARG A 48 3.42 3.51 11.47
N GLY A 49 3.49 2.19 11.32
CA GLY A 49 2.51 1.40 10.60
C GLY A 49 1.99 0.25 11.46
N VAL A 50 0.72 -0.08 11.29
CA VAL A 50 0.14 -1.34 11.74
C VAL A 50 -0.51 -2.02 10.55
N ASN A 51 0.08 -3.14 10.12
CA ASN A 51 -0.45 -4.03 9.08
C ASN A 51 -0.38 -5.45 9.63
N VAL A 52 -1.37 -5.89 10.41
CA VAL A 52 -1.34 -7.18 11.13
C VAL A 52 0.05 -7.46 11.73
N GLY A 53 0.55 -6.50 12.52
CA GLY A 53 1.91 -6.42 13.06
C GLY A 53 2.30 -4.97 13.33
N ASP A 54 3.14 -4.71 14.34
CA ASP A 54 3.63 -3.39 14.77
C ASP A 54 5.03 -3.11 14.22
N GLY A 55 5.18 -2.00 13.47
CA GLY A 55 6.46 -1.60 12.90
C GLY A 55 6.64 -0.07 12.87
N SER A 56 7.87 0.39 13.10
CA SER A 56 8.26 1.79 12.96
C SER A 56 9.54 1.92 12.16
N PHE A 57 9.58 2.91 11.27
CA PHE A 57 10.70 3.16 10.37
C PHE A 57 11.05 4.65 10.42
N PRO A 58 12.32 5.03 10.63
CA PRO A 58 12.75 6.41 10.46
C PRO A 58 12.62 6.80 8.97
N VAL A 59 12.25 8.05 8.72
CA VAL A 59 12.11 8.61 7.36
C VAL A 59 12.73 10.01 7.31
N ILE A 60 13.14 10.44 6.13
CA ILE A 60 13.71 11.76 5.87
C ILE A 60 12.96 12.47 4.74
N ALA A 61 13.10 13.79 4.67
CA ALA A 61 12.52 14.59 3.59
C ALA A 61 13.07 14.14 2.23
N GLY A 62 12.19 13.93 1.27
CA GLY A 62 12.50 13.36 -0.04
C GLY A 62 12.18 11.87 -0.17
N ASP A 63 11.87 11.17 0.93
CA ASP A 63 11.44 9.78 0.87
C ASP A 63 10.06 9.66 0.18
N VAL A 64 9.91 8.62 -0.65
CA VAL A 64 8.63 8.27 -1.29
C VAL A 64 8.10 6.98 -0.67
N MET A 65 6.94 7.07 -0.04
CA MET A 65 6.23 5.93 0.52
C MET A 65 5.16 5.45 -0.44
N VAL A 66 5.18 4.15 -0.76
CA VAL A 66 4.14 3.48 -1.53
C VAL A 66 3.42 2.46 -0.64
N LEU A 67 2.13 2.65 -0.47
CA LEU A 67 1.23 1.72 0.22
C LEU A 67 0.28 1.11 -0.82
N GLY A 68 0.00 -0.19 -0.71
CA GLY A 68 -0.94 -0.84 -1.61
C GLY A 68 -1.52 -2.14 -1.08
N THR A 69 -2.52 -2.67 -1.78
CA THR A 69 -3.10 -4.00 -1.54
C THR A 69 -2.21 -5.09 -2.13
N ASP A 70 -2.52 -6.35 -1.80
CA ASP A 70 -1.87 -7.52 -2.43
C ASP A 70 -2.00 -7.48 -3.96
N GLY A 71 -3.09 -6.95 -4.52
CA GLY A 71 -3.21 -6.71 -5.96
C GLY A 71 -2.04 -5.95 -6.61
N LEU A 72 -1.37 -5.04 -5.87
CA LEU A 72 -0.12 -4.42 -6.33
C LEU A 72 1.06 -5.40 -6.22
N PHE A 73 1.33 -5.87 -5.00
CA PHE A 73 2.54 -6.64 -4.67
C PHE A 73 2.54 -8.08 -5.19
N ASP A 74 1.40 -8.58 -5.67
CA ASP A 74 1.28 -9.85 -6.38
C ASP A 74 1.65 -9.70 -7.87
N ASN A 75 1.63 -8.49 -8.42
CA ASN A 75 1.81 -8.22 -9.85
C ASN A 75 3.04 -7.38 -10.20
N VAL A 76 3.73 -6.79 -9.23
CA VAL A 76 4.91 -5.93 -9.46
C VAL A 76 6.04 -6.34 -8.51
N HIS A 77 7.24 -6.58 -9.04
CA HIS A 77 8.42 -6.86 -8.22
C HIS A 77 8.98 -5.59 -7.58
N ASP A 78 9.61 -5.70 -6.42
CA ASP A 78 10.14 -4.55 -5.66
C ASP A 78 11.05 -3.64 -6.51
N LEU A 79 11.97 -4.24 -7.28
CA LEU A 79 12.88 -3.49 -8.17
C LEU A 79 12.16 -2.78 -9.32
N GLU A 80 11.08 -3.37 -9.84
CA GLU A 80 10.26 -2.74 -10.88
C GLU A 80 9.49 -1.55 -10.30
N LEU A 81 8.96 -1.70 -9.09
CA LEU A 81 8.26 -0.64 -8.38
C LEU A 81 9.18 0.57 -8.13
N GLU A 82 10.39 0.33 -7.64
CA GLU A 82 11.42 1.37 -7.48
C GLU A 82 11.72 2.06 -8.82
N THR A 83 11.86 1.29 -9.90
CA THR A 83 12.10 1.83 -11.24
C THR A 83 10.94 2.73 -11.67
N VAL A 84 9.69 2.32 -11.48
CA VAL A 84 8.50 3.10 -11.84
C VAL A 84 8.43 4.42 -11.05
N VAL A 85 8.77 4.39 -9.76
CA VAL A 85 8.81 5.59 -8.90
C VAL A 85 9.90 6.56 -9.37
N ASN A 86 11.13 6.07 -9.55
CA ASN A 86 12.27 6.90 -9.97
C ASN A 86 12.07 7.50 -11.36
N SER A 87 11.50 6.74 -12.30
CA SER A 87 11.22 7.19 -13.68
C SER A 87 10.16 8.28 -13.79
N ALA A 88 9.41 8.53 -12.72
CA ALA A 88 8.38 9.56 -12.67
C ALA A 88 8.87 10.84 -11.97
N ALA A 89 9.99 10.78 -11.24
CA ALA A 89 10.64 11.94 -10.67
C ALA A 89 11.24 12.86 -11.76
N ASP A 90 11.62 12.30 -12.91
CA ASP A 90 12.24 13.04 -14.03
C ASP A 90 11.27 13.96 -14.80
N THR A 91 9.95 13.80 -14.62
CA THR A 91 8.92 14.54 -15.38
C THR A 91 8.45 15.81 -14.67
N TRP A 92 9.32 16.48 -13.91
CA TRP A 92 8.96 17.65 -13.09
C TRP A 92 8.79 18.95 -13.89
N LYS A 93 7.80 18.98 -14.79
CA LYS A 93 7.19 20.19 -15.39
C LYS A 93 5.72 19.94 -15.75
N SER A 94 4.89 19.66 -14.76
CA SER A 94 3.44 19.52 -14.95
C SER A 94 2.72 19.96 -13.68
N ASP A 95 1.65 20.73 -13.81
CA ASP A 95 0.79 21.26 -12.72
C ASP A 95 0.00 20.16 -11.96
N VAL A 96 0.37 18.90 -12.13
CA VAL A 96 -0.17 17.76 -11.38
C VAL A 96 0.78 17.46 -10.22
N PRO A 97 0.30 17.40 -8.96
CA PRO A 97 1.17 17.02 -7.84
C PRO A 97 1.86 15.68 -8.13
N GLY A 98 3.20 15.62 -7.99
CA GLY A 98 4.01 14.44 -8.35
C GLY A 98 3.48 13.12 -7.75
N THR A 99 2.87 13.20 -6.58
CA THR A 99 2.20 12.09 -5.89
C THR A 99 1.05 11.45 -6.67
N LEU A 100 0.25 12.22 -7.42
CA LEU A 100 -0.83 11.68 -8.25
C LEU A 100 -0.27 10.96 -9.48
N ALA A 101 0.81 11.49 -10.07
CA ALA A 101 1.47 10.89 -11.23
C ALA A 101 2.09 9.52 -10.86
N TRP A 102 2.80 9.44 -9.71
CA TRP A 102 3.32 8.18 -9.19
C TRP A 102 2.20 7.16 -8.95
N ARG A 103 1.15 7.57 -8.23
CA ARG A 103 0.02 6.68 -7.92
C ARG A 103 -0.59 6.07 -9.17
N TRP A 104 -0.87 6.90 -10.18
CA TRP A 104 -1.46 6.43 -11.44
C TRP A 104 -0.54 5.44 -12.15
N ARG A 105 0.74 5.79 -12.29
CA ARG A 105 1.70 4.96 -13.04
C ARG A 105 1.91 3.60 -12.39
N ILE A 106 2.05 3.57 -11.07
CA ILE A 106 2.18 2.33 -10.30
C ILE A 106 0.92 1.46 -10.45
N ALA A 107 -0.27 2.04 -10.27
CA ALA A 107 -1.52 1.30 -10.37
C ALA A 107 -1.74 0.75 -11.79
N GLN A 108 -1.43 1.55 -12.81
CA GLN A 108 -1.57 1.13 -14.21
C GLN A 108 -0.59 0.00 -14.55
N TYR A 109 0.67 0.12 -14.12
CA TYR A 109 1.69 -0.92 -14.34
C TYR A 109 1.29 -2.24 -13.68
N ALA A 110 0.80 -2.18 -12.44
CA ALA A 110 0.28 -3.35 -11.73
C ALA A 110 -0.91 -3.98 -12.47
N LEU A 111 -1.84 -3.16 -12.99
CA LEU A 111 -3.01 -3.64 -13.73
C LEU A 111 -2.64 -4.31 -15.06
N ASP A 112 -1.67 -3.75 -15.78
CA ASP A 112 -1.20 -4.33 -17.04
C ASP A 112 -0.52 -5.68 -16.79
N ASN A 113 0.31 -5.78 -15.74
CA ASN A 113 0.90 -7.04 -15.30
C ASN A 113 -0.17 -8.04 -14.85
N ALA A 114 -1.19 -7.60 -14.11
CA ALA A 114 -2.31 -8.42 -13.65
C ALA A 114 -3.12 -9.05 -14.79
N LYS A 115 -3.22 -8.36 -15.94
CA LYS A 115 -3.92 -8.84 -17.14
C LYS A 115 -3.07 -9.77 -18.01
N SER A 116 -1.76 -9.76 -17.85
CA SER A 116 -0.87 -10.63 -18.62
C SER A 116 -1.08 -12.09 -18.23
N LYS A 117 -1.16 -12.98 -19.23
CA LYS A 117 -1.29 -14.43 -19.01
C LYS A 117 0.04 -15.16 -18.99
N GLU A 118 1.13 -14.47 -19.30
CA GLU A 118 2.45 -15.07 -19.51
C GLU A 118 3.51 -14.49 -18.58
N LEU A 119 3.29 -13.29 -18.04
CA LEU A 119 4.29 -12.61 -17.22
C LEU A 119 4.58 -13.38 -15.93
N TYR A 120 5.86 -13.49 -15.60
CA TYR A 120 6.32 -14.03 -14.33
C TYR A 120 6.23 -12.97 -13.22
N THR A 121 5.12 -12.99 -12.49
CA THR A 121 4.82 -12.06 -11.40
C THR A 121 5.20 -12.64 -10.03
N PRO A 122 5.30 -11.81 -8.98
CA PRO A 122 5.46 -12.29 -7.60
C PRO A 122 4.40 -13.32 -7.19
N PHE A 123 3.16 -13.18 -7.67
CA PHE A 123 2.10 -14.16 -7.46
C PHE A 123 2.45 -15.52 -8.08
N THR A 124 2.83 -15.53 -9.36
CA THR A 124 3.23 -16.76 -10.05
C THR A 124 4.41 -17.43 -9.33
N ARG A 125 5.40 -16.65 -8.90
CA ARG A 125 6.52 -17.14 -8.06
C ARG A 125 6.04 -17.80 -6.77
N LYS A 126 5.07 -17.22 -6.07
CA LYS A 126 4.49 -17.79 -4.84
C LYS A 126 3.73 -19.10 -5.15
N CYS A 127 2.95 -19.15 -6.23
CA CYS A 127 2.26 -20.37 -6.67
C CYS A 127 3.22 -21.52 -6.93
N TRP A 128 4.30 -21.28 -7.68
CA TRP A 128 5.28 -22.32 -7.99
C TRP A 128 5.98 -22.86 -6.74
N ARG A 129 6.32 -21.97 -5.78
CA ARG A 129 6.89 -22.39 -4.49
C ARG A 129 5.92 -23.24 -3.65
N ALA A 130 4.61 -23.05 -3.83
CA ALA A 130 3.58 -23.87 -3.22
C ALA A 130 3.26 -25.14 -4.04
N GLY A 131 3.97 -25.41 -5.14
CA GLY A 131 3.73 -26.56 -6.02
C GLY A 131 2.52 -26.40 -6.96
N ILE A 132 2.03 -25.18 -7.16
CA ILE A 132 0.88 -24.88 -8.03
C ILE A 132 1.40 -24.26 -9.32
N GLU A 133 1.19 -24.95 -10.45
CA GLU A 133 1.51 -24.41 -11.77
C GLU A 133 0.46 -23.36 -12.19
N ARG A 134 0.88 -22.10 -12.18
CA ARG A 134 0.12 -20.94 -12.64
C ARG A 134 1.05 -20.03 -13.42
N ASN A 135 0.54 -19.40 -14.47
CA ASN A 135 1.27 -18.41 -15.27
C ASN A 135 0.46 -17.11 -15.32
N GLY A 136 1.18 -15.99 -15.48
CA GLY A 136 0.58 -14.67 -15.62
C GLY A 136 0.41 -13.91 -14.30
N GLY A 137 -0.27 -12.78 -14.40
CA GLY A 137 -0.67 -11.96 -13.27
C GLY A 137 -1.90 -12.49 -12.53
N LYS A 138 -2.13 -11.94 -11.35
CA LYS A 138 -3.33 -12.15 -10.54
C LYS A 138 -4.28 -10.99 -10.78
N TYR A 139 -5.41 -11.24 -11.44
CA TYR A 139 -6.44 -10.24 -11.64
C TYR A 139 -7.19 -9.99 -10.32
N ASP A 140 -6.94 -8.84 -9.69
CA ASP A 140 -7.38 -8.53 -8.32
C ASP A 140 -7.66 -7.03 -8.15
N ASP A 141 -8.25 -6.65 -7.02
CA ASP A 141 -8.46 -5.25 -6.64
C ASP A 141 -7.12 -4.56 -6.32
N ILE A 142 -6.78 -3.57 -7.14
CA ILE A 142 -5.53 -2.81 -7.00
C ILE A 142 -5.84 -1.45 -6.35
N THR A 143 -5.37 -1.26 -5.12
CA THR A 143 -5.39 0.04 -4.45
C THR A 143 -3.96 0.49 -4.20
N VAL A 144 -3.63 1.73 -4.56
CA VAL A 144 -2.31 2.35 -4.37
C VAL A 144 -2.49 3.72 -3.71
N THR A 145 -1.70 3.98 -2.66
CA THR A 145 -1.56 5.29 -2.04
C THR A 145 -0.07 5.64 -2.02
N VAL A 146 0.25 6.86 -2.43
CA VAL A 146 1.62 7.36 -2.43
C VAL A 146 1.68 8.59 -1.53
N ALA A 147 2.76 8.71 -0.76
CA ALA A 147 3.07 9.89 0.04
C ALA A 147 4.53 10.28 -0.20
N HIS A 148 4.79 11.58 -0.28
CA HIS A 148 6.13 12.14 -0.34
C HIS A 148 6.38 12.83 1.01
N ILE A 149 7.49 12.48 1.66
CA ILE A 149 7.85 12.92 3.01
C ILE A 149 8.62 14.23 2.95
#